data_AF-A0A9X0L647-F1
#
_entry.id   AF-A0A9X0L647-F1
#
_cell.length_a   1.000
_cell.length_b   1.000
_cell.length_c   1.000
_cell.angle_alpha   90.00
_cell.angle_beta   90.00
_cell.angle_gamma   90.00
#
_symmetry.space_group_name_H-M   'P 1'
#
loop_
_entity.id
_entity.type
_entity.pdbx_description
1 polymer ?
#
loop_
_entity_poly.entity_id
_entity_poly.type
_entity_poly.pdbx_seq_one_letter_code
_entity_poly.pdbx_strand_id
1 'polypeptide(L)'
;MLLALYCLAAAATTEWQEYRSWADMGSYLSLTDFAAWNMASSQQAVLLLTVPSVVLTALVLALFRYLPVSVPRGPLWVVLACHIVVWAAFILARVPLAAVVSQSELVNLLLQSDWMRKLTLLIEAPMAVYMAYRAYGANLWHAQPASLLRTRGNTPAMS
;
A
#
# COMPACT_ATOMS: atom_id res chain seq x y z
N MET A 1 -1.83 10.06 -1.33
CA MET A 1 -0.86 9.64 -2.36
C MET A 1 0.55 9.51 -1.81
N LEU A 2 1.15 10.57 -1.24
CA LEU A 2 2.49 10.52 -0.62
C LEU A 2 2.64 9.40 0.42
N LEU A 3 1.66 9.19 1.31
CA LEU A 3 1.73 8.11 2.30
C LEU A 3 1.65 6.70 1.69
N ALA A 4 0.79 6.50 0.68
CA ALA A 4 0.69 5.22 -0.02
C ALA A 4 1.97 4.91 -0.82
N LEU A 5 2.55 5.92 -1.47
CA LEU A 5 3.84 5.81 -2.16
C LEU A 5 4.99 5.58 -1.17
N TYR A 6 4.94 6.22 0.00
CA TYR A 6 5.89 5.96 1.08
C TYR A 6 5.78 4.53 1.59
N CYS A 7 4.57 4.01 1.81
CA CYS A 7 4.37 2.62 2.24
C CYS A 7 4.83 1.62 1.17
N LEU A 8 4.59 1.93 -0.11
CA LEU A 8 5.09 1.14 -1.23
C LEU A 8 6.62 1.16 -1.32
N ALA A 9 7.23 2.35 -1.22
CA ALA A 9 8.68 2.51 -1.25
C ALA A 9 9.35 1.83 -0.05
N ALA A 10 8.80 2.01 1.15
CA ALA A 10 9.26 1.34 2.36
C ALA A 10 9.20 -0.17 2.19
N ALA A 11 8.08 -0.72 1.72
CA ALA A 11 7.95 -2.14 1.43
C ALA A 11 8.98 -2.62 0.40
N ALA A 12 9.14 -1.91 -0.72
CA ALA A 12 10.13 -2.26 -1.75
C ALA A 12 11.58 -2.20 -1.23
N THR A 13 11.92 -1.24 -0.37
CA THR A 13 13.26 -1.17 0.24
C THR A 13 13.49 -2.26 1.27
N THR A 14 12.45 -2.66 2.01
CA THR A 14 12.53 -3.76 2.97
C THR A 14 12.76 -5.07 2.21
N GLU A 15 12.02 -5.28 1.12
CA GLU A 15 12.21 -6.42 0.21
C GLU A 15 13.60 -6.46 -0.41
N TRP A 16 14.11 -5.32 -0.88
CA TRP A 16 15.45 -5.26 -1.45
C TRP A 16 16.52 -5.64 -0.42
N GLN A 17 16.37 -5.19 0.83
CA GLN A 17 17.27 -5.59 1.92
C GLN A 17 17.12 -7.06 2.28
N GLU A 18 15.91 -7.60 2.29
CA GLU A 18 15.65 -9.02 2.52
C GLU A 18 16.24 -9.88 1.40
N TYR A 19 15.98 -9.59 0.12
CA TYR A 19 16.58 -10.34 -0.99
C TYR A 19 18.10 -10.30 -0.99
N ARG A 20 18.71 -9.16 -0.60
CA ARG A 20 20.16 -9.08 -0.44
C ARG A 20 20.66 -9.93 0.73
N SER A 21 19.98 -9.88 1.88
CA SER A 21 20.36 -10.71 3.01
C SER A 21 20.20 -12.20 2.70
N TRP A 22 19.18 -12.60 1.94
CA TRP A 22 18.99 -13.98 1.48
C TRP A 22 20.12 -14.44 0.55
N ALA A 23 20.53 -13.58 -0.39
CA ALA A 23 21.62 -13.89 -1.32
C ALA A 23 22.97 -14.03 -0.60
N ASP A 24 23.24 -13.19 0.41
CA ASP A 24 24.47 -13.28 1.22
C ASP A 24 24.42 -14.44 2.23
N MET A 25 23.25 -14.77 2.79
CA MET A 25 23.14 -15.75 3.88
C MET A 25 22.90 -17.18 3.41
N GLY A 26 22.34 -17.37 2.21
CA GLY A 26 21.96 -18.69 1.69
C GLY A 26 23.13 -19.66 1.50
N SER A 27 24.36 -19.17 1.45
CA SER A 27 25.59 -19.96 1.34
C SER A 27 26.16 -20.43 2.69
N TYR A 28 25.72 -19.86 3.82
CA TYR A 28 26.34 -20.12 5.13
C TYR A 28 25.35 -20.43 6.27
N LEU A 29 24.06 -20.17 6.09
CA LEU A 29 23.02 -20.39 7.10
C LEU A 29 22.02 -21.47 6.66
N SER A 30 21.66 -22.35 7.59
CA SER A 30 20.53 -23.26 7.39
C SER A 30 19.21 -22.47 7.36
N LEU A 31 18.17 -23.00 6.69
CA LEU A 31 16.82 -22.40 6.65
C LEU A 31 16.26 -22.09 8.05
N THR A 32 16.59 -22.92 9.03
CA THR A 32 16.20 -22.76 10.44
C THR A 32 16.92 -21.60 11.12
N ASP A 33 18.24 -21.47 10.91
CA ASP A 33 19.01 -20.36 11.49
C ASP A 33 18.64 -19.03 10.84
N PHE A 34 18.30 -19.06 9.55
CA PHE A 34 17.76 -17.91 8.83
C PHE A 34 16.44 -17.42 9.41
N ALA A 35 15.50 -18.34 9.70
CA ALA A 35 14.22 -18.00 10.32
C ALA A 35 14.40 -17.40 11.72
N ALA A 36 15.31 -17.95 12.52
CA ALA A 36 15.64 -17.44 13.85
C ALA A 36 16.27 -16.04 13.77
N TRP A 37 17.20 -15.82 12.83
CA TRP A 37 17.82 -14.52 12.58
C TRP A 37 16.78 -13.48 12.13
N ASN A 38 15.90 -13.83 11.19
CA ASN A 38 14.87 -12.92 10.69
C ASN A 38 13.87 -12.55 11.81
N MET A 39 13.47 -13.51 12.64
CA MET A 39 12.65 -13.26 13.83
C MET A 39 13.31 -12.29 14.80
N ALA A 40 14.61 -12.45 15.07
CA ALA A 40 15.38 -11.60 15.99
C ALA A 40 15.63 -10.19 15.44
N SER A 41 15.88 -10.06 14.13
CA SER A 41 16.12 -8.79 13.43
C SER A 41 14.83 -7.96 13.24
N SER A 42 13.67 -8.61 13.18
CA SER A 42 12.42 -7.99 12.73
C SER A 42 11.83 -6.90 13.63
N GLN A 43 12.29 -6.73 14.88
CA GLN A 43 11.64 -5.80 15.84
C GLN A 43 11.65 -4.33 15.40
N GLN A 44 12.73 -3.84 14.78
CA GLN A 44 12.80 -2.43 14.35
C GLN A 44 12.04 -2.20 13.03
N ALA A 45 12.10 -3.16 12.10
CA ALA A 45 11.39 -3.09 10.82
C ALA A 45 9.87 -3.12 11.00
N VAL A 46 9.37 -3.82 12.01
CA VAL A 46 7.93 -3.88 12.34
C VAL A 46 7.38 -2.48 12.65
N LEU A 47 8.05 -1.69 13.49
CA LEU A 47 7.54 -0.35 13.83
C LEU A 47 7.52 0.59 12.61
N LEU A 48 8.55 0.54 11.78
CA LEU A 48 8.69 1.35 10.56
C LEU A 48 7.64 1.05 9.49
N LEU A 49 7.05 -0.14 9.48
CA LEU A 49 6.02 -0.53 8.51
C LEU A 49 4.61 -0.54 9.13
N THR A 50 4.47 -1.01 10.36
CA THR A 50 3.19 -1.11 11.04
C THR A 50 2.62 0.27 11.36
N VAL A 51 3.43 1.22 11.85
CA VAL A 51 2.93 2.57 12.18
C VAL A 51 2.38 3.28 10.93
N PRO A 52 3.11 3.37 9.79
CA PRO A 52 2.55 3.94 8.57
C PRO A 52 1.32 3.19 8.05
N SER A 53 1.29 1.86 8.18
CA SER A 53 0.14 1.05 7.75
C SER A 53 -1.12 1.31 8.59
N VAL A 54 -0.97 1.52 9.91
CA VAL A 54 -2.08 1.94 10.79
C VAL A 54 -2.59 3.32 10.36
N VAL A 55 -1.69 4.27 10.14
CA VAL A 55 -2.05 5.62 9.70
C VAL A 55 -2.76 5.58 8.34
N LEU A 56 -2.24 4.78 7.41
CA LEU A 56 -2.85 4.59 6.08
C LEU A 56 -4.25 3.99 6.19
N THR A 57 -4.44 2.98 7.06
CA THR A 57 -5.76 2.38 7.34
C THR A 57 -6.73 3.43 7.88
N ALA A 58 -6.30 4.25 8.84
CA ALA A 58 -7.12 5.32 9.40
C ALA A 58 -7.51 6.36 8.34
N LEU A 59 -6.59 6.71 7.43
CA LEU A 59 -6.88 7.62 6.32
C LEU A 59 -7.85 7.04 5.30
N VAL A 60 -7.75 5.74 4.99
CA VAL A 60 -8.72 5.05 4.11
C VAL A 60 -10.12 5.08 4.74
N LEU A 61 -10.23 4.83 6.04
CA LEU A 61 -11.49 4.94 6.78
C LEU A 61 -12.01 6.38 6.81
N ALA A 62 -11.14 7.38 6.98
CA ALA A 62 -11.52 8.78 6.90
C ALA A 62 -12.03 9.16 5.50
N LEU A 63 -11.41 8.62 4.43
CA LEU A 63 -11.84 8.82 3.05
C LEU A 63 -13.23 8.26 2.80
N PHE A 64 -13.68 7.21 3.50
CA PHE A 64 -15.08 6.75 3.42
C PHE A 64 -16.06 7.83 3.90
N ARG A 65 -15.66 8.62 4.91
CA ARG A 65 -16.50 9.69 5.47
C ARG A 65 -16.44 10.99 4.68
N TYR A 66 -15.27 11.32 4.12
CA TYR A 66 -14.97 12.59 3.46
C TYR A 66 -14.69 12.43 1.95
N LEU A 67 -15.27 11.42 1.32
CA LEU A 67 -14.97 11.08 -0.07
C LEU A 67 -15.32 12.24 -1.02
N PRO A 68 -14.40 12.71 -1.87
CA PRO A 68 -14.72 13.65 -2.93
C PRO A 68 -15.71 13.03 -3.91
N VAL A 69 -16.72 13.80 -4.36
CA VAL A 69 -17.77 13.33 -5.28
C VAL A 69 -17.19 12.78 -6.60
N SER A 70 -15.99 13.22 -6.99
CA SER A 70 -15.28 12.77 -8.19
C SER A 70 -14.66 11.37 -8.11
N VAL A 71 -14.53 10.81 -6.90
CA VAL A 71 -13.89 9.51 -6.65
C VAL A 71 -14.95 8.42 -6.51
N PRO A 72 -14.94 7.37 -7.36
CA PRO A 72 -15.87 6.26 -7.22
C PRO A 72 -15.59 5.47 -5.93
N ARG A 73 -16.65 4.98 -5.28
CA ARG A 73 -16.56 4.19 -4.03
C ARG A 73 -15.95 2.80 -4.23
N GLY A 74 -16.02 2.24 -5.44
CA GLY A 74 -15.53 0.89 -5.75
C GLY A 74 -14.04 0.68 -5.39
N PRO A 75 -13.11 1.49 -5.93
CA PRO A 75 -11.69 1.42 -5.57
C PRO A 75 -11.42 1.55 -4.07
N LEU A 76 -12.22 2.35 -3.36
CA LEU A 76 -12.09 2.53 -1.91
C LEU A 76 -12.39 1.23 -1.14
N TRP A 77 -13.40 0.47 -1.58
CA TRP A 77 -13.70 -0.86 -1.05
C TRP A 77 -12.61 -1.88 -1.35
N VAL A 78 -12.03 -1.83 -2.55
CA VAL A 78 -10.89 -2.71 -2.92
C VAL A 78 -9.69 -2.45 -2.02
N VAL A 79 -9.36 -1.18 -1.78
CA VAL A 79 -8.28 -0.80 -0.86
C VAL A 79 -8.60 -1.25 0.56
N LEU A 80 -9.83 -1.03 1.06
CA LEU A 80 -10.22 -1.50 2.39
C LEU A 80 -10.11 -3.02 2.53
N ALA A 81 -10.53 -3.78 1.52
CA ALA A 81 -10.37 -5.24 1.50
C ALA A 81 -8.89 -5.64 1.57
N CYS A 82 -8.00 -4.95 0.86
CA CYS A 82 -6.55 -5.17 0.96
C CYS A 82 -6.04 -4.98 2.38
N HIS A 83 -6.44 -3.88 3.05
CA HIS A 83 -6.08 -3.63 4.44
C HIS A 83 -6.59 -4.74 5.39
N ILE A 84 -7.84 -5.18 5.22
CA ILE A 84 -8.41 -6.26 6.03
C ILE A 84 -7.60 -7.55 5.86
N VAL A 85 -7.24 -7.92 4.63
CA VAL A 85 -6.42 -9.10 4.33
C VAL A 85 -5.03 -8.99 4.96
N VAL A 86 -4.37 -7.83 4.86
CA VAL A 86 -3.05 -7.58 5.47
C VAL A 86 -3.13 -7.69 6.99
N TRP A 87 -4.12 -7.07 7.63
CA TRP A 87 -4.29 -7.13 9.08
C TRP A 87 -4.63 -8.54 9.56
N ALA A 88 -5.49 -9.26 8.84
CA ALA A 88 -5.80 -10.65 9.12
C ALA A 88 -4.55 -11.52 9.01
N ALA A 89 -3.76 -11.38 7.94
CA ALA A 89 -2.49 -12.09 7.76
C ALA A 89 -1.51 -11.77 8.89
N PHE A 90 -1.36 -10.50 9.25
CA PHE A 90 -0.48 -10.07 10.34
C PHE A 90 -0.89 -10.68 11.68
N ILE A 91 -2.17 -10.62 12.03
CA ILE A 91 -2.70 -11.19 13.28
C ILE A 91 -2.51 -12.71 13.30
N LEU A 92 -2.92 -13.40 12.24
CA LEU A 92 -2.81 -14.86 12.13
C LEU A 92 -1.36 -15.33 12.11
N ALA A 93 -0.46 -14.56 11.50
CA ALA A 93 0.95 -14.93 11.40
C ALA A 93 1.76 -14.51 12.61
N ARG A 94 1.39 -13.51 13.42
CA ARG A 94 2.20 -13.04 14.57
C ARG A 94 1.64 -13.44 15.93
N VAL A 95 0.31 -13.57 16.09
CA VAL A 95 -0.32 -13.87 17.39
C VAL A 95 -0.08 -15.31 17.88
N PRO A 96 -0.07 -16.37 17.03
CA PRO A 96 0.10 -17.75 17.53
C PRO A 96 1.56 -18.21 17.68
N LEU A 97 2.55 -17.42 17.26
CA LEU A 97 3.93 -17.92 17.05
C LEU A 97 4.72 -18.23 18.33
N ALA A 98 4.31 -17.73 19.50
CA ALA A 98 5.15 -17.88 20.70
C ALA A 98 4.95 -19.21 21.45
N ALA A 99 3.87 -19.96 21.21
CA ALA A 99 3.49 -21.04 22.14
C ALA A 99 3.11 -22.41 21.53
N VAL A 100 2.81 -22.54 20.23
CA VAL A 100 2.10 -23.75 19.75
C VAL A 100 2.58 -24.33 18.40
N VAL A 101 3.38 -23.61 17.61
CA VAL A 101 3.65 -23.99 16.21
C VAL A 101 5.06 -24.57 16.02
N SER A 102 5.17 -25.64 15.23
CA SER A 102 6.47 -26.24 14.87
C SER A 102 7.34 -25.29 14.04
N GLN A 103 8.66 -25.39 14.14
CA GLN A 103 9.59 -24.46 13.47
C GLN A 103 9.42 -24.40 11.94
N SER A 104 9.10 -25.53 11.28
CA SER A 104 8.89 -25.58 9.83
C SER A 104 7.59 -24.91 9.39
N GLU A 105 6.54 -25.05 10.19
CA GLU A 105 5.24 -24.43 9.95
C GLU A 105 5.27 -22.92 10.20
N LEU A 106 6.09 -22.48 11.16
CA LEU A 106 6.42 -21.07 11.43
C LEU A 106 6.97 -20.37 10.18
N VAL A 107 7.95 -20.98 9.51
CA VAL A 107 8.58 -20.43 8.31
C VAL A 107 7.59 -20.30 7.17
N ASN A 108 6.76 -21.32 6.94
CA ASN A 108 5.73 -21.28 5.91
C ASN A 108 4.69 -20.18 6.17
N LEU A 109 4.25 -20.01 7.42
CA LEU A 109 3.31 -18.96 7.80
C LEU A 109 3.90 -17.55 7.61
N LEU A 110 5.18 -17.37 7.97
CA LEU A 110 5.88 -16.10 7.77
C LEU A 110 5.96 -15.76 6.28
N LEU A 111 6.42 -16.70 5.44
CA LEU A 111 6.50 -16.54 3.99
C LEU A 111 5.13 -16.24 3.36
N GLN A 112 4.10 -16.96 3.78
CA GLN A 112 2.75 -16.76 3.27
C GLN A 112 2.19 -15.38 3.65
N SER A 113 2.40 -14.94 4.90
CA SER A 113 1.98 -13.62 5.36
C SER A 113 2.67 -12.51 4.59
N ASP A 114 3.94 -12.71 4.26
CA ASP A 114 4.75 -11.74 3.55
C ASP A 114 4.32 -11.63 2.08
N TRP A 115 4.06 -12.75 1.41
CA TRP A 115 3.47 -12.76 0.07
C TRP A 115 2.09 -12.10 0.01
N MET A 116 1.23 -12.34 1.01
CA MET A 116 -0.08 -11.67 1.10
C MET A 116 0.07 -10.15 1.20
N ARG A 117 1.02 -9.66 1.99
CA ARG A 117 1.34 -8.23 2.10
C ARG A 117 1.82 -7.64 0.76
N LYS A 118 2.62 -8.37 0.00
CA LYS A 118 3.11 -7.94 -1.33
C LYS A 118 1.97 -7.82 -2.35
N LEU A 119 1.14 -8.86 -2.44
CA LEU A 119 0.02 -8.88 -3.39
C LEU A 119 -0.98 -7.76 -3.12
N THR A 120 -1.25 -7.48 -1.84
CA THR A 120 -2.16 -6.40 -1.45
C THR A 120 -1.57 -5.02 -1.76
N LEU A 121 -0.28 -4.77 -1.49
CA LEU A 121 0.38 -3.52 -1.90
C LEU A 121 0.38 -3.32 -3.43
N LEU A 122 0.57 -4.40 -4.20
CA LEU A 122 0.54 -4.36 -5.66
C LEU A 122 -0.84 -3.95 -6.21
N ILE A 123 -1.91 -4.28 -5.49
CA ILE A 123 -3.29 -3.86 -5.84
C ILE A 123 -3.57 -2.46 -5.31
N GLU A 124 -3.13 -2.16 -4.09
CA GLU A 124 -3.41 -0.91 -3.40
C GLU A 124 -2.78 0.29 -4.10
N ALA A 125 -1.52 0.18 -4.53
CA ALA A 125 -0.80 1.30 -5.14
C ALA A 125 -1.44 1.81 -6.45
N PRO A 126 -1.79 0.96 -7.44
CA PRO A 126 -2.55 1.38 -8.61
C PRO A 126 -3.90 2.01 -8.27
N MET A 127 -4.61 1.47 -7.27
CA MET A 127 -5.91 2.04 -6.84
C MET A 127 -5.74 3.41 -6.20
N ALA A 128 -4.72 3.60 -5.38
CA ALA A 128 -4.38 4.91 -4.80
C ALA A 128 -4.02 5.94 -5.88
N VAL A 129 -3.26 5.54 -6.90
CA VAL A 129 -2.93 6.39 -8.06
C VAL A 129 -4.19 6.73 -8.86
N TYR A 130 -5.06 5.75 -9.14
CA TYR A 130 -6.31 5.97 -9.85
C TYR A 130 -7.22 6.97 -9.13
N MET A 131 -7.41 6.80 -7.82
CA MET A 131 -8.22 7.71 -7.01
C MET A 131 -7.62 9.12 -6.97
N ALA A 132 -6.30 9.24 -6.86
CA ALA A 132 -5.61 10.53 -6.93
C ALA A 132 -5.83 11.20 -8.29
N TYR A 133 -5.62 10.48 -9.39
CA TYR A 133 -5.85 10.98 -10.75
C TYR A 133 -7.28 11.51 -10.94
N ARG A 134 -8.28 10.78 -10.46
CA ARG A 134 -9.70 11.20 -10.51
C ARG A 134 -9.96 12.44 -9.66
N ALA A 135 -9.38 12.53 -8.47
CA ALA A 135 -9.55 13.66 -7.57
C ALA A 135 -8.91 14.95 -8.14
N TYR A 136 -7.67 14.87 -8.63
CA TYR A 136 -6.94 16.01 -9.18
C TYR A 136 -7.43 16.40 -10.58
N GLY A 137 -7.80 15.42 -11.41
CA GLY A 137 -8.39 15.67 -12.72
C GLY A 137 -9.66 16.50 -12.62
N ALA A 138 -10.58 16.15 -11.72
CA ALA A 138 -11.81 16.92 -11.51
C ALA A 138 -11.56 18.39 -11.13
N ASN A 139 -10.52 18.66 -10.32
CA ASN A 139 -10.15 20.01 -9.93
C ASN A 139 -9.50 20.82 -11.08
N LEU A 140 -8.75 20.17 -11.96
CA LEU A 140 -8.12 20.81 -13.12
C LEU A 140 -9.14 21.25 -14.18
N TRP A 141 -10.21 20.48 -14.41
CA TRP A 141 -11.27 20.85 -15.36
C TRP A 141 -12.15 22.00 -14.85
N HIS A 142 -12.35 22.11 -13.52
CA HIS A 142 -13.05 23.26 -12.93
C HIS A 142 -12.22 24.54 -12.86
N ALA A 143 -10.88 24.42 -12.93
CA ALA A 143 -9.96 25.56 -12.90
C ALA A 143 -9.69 26.16 -14.29
N GLN A 144 -10.26 25.64 -15.38
CA GLN A 144 -10.16 26.31 -16.69
C GLN A 144 -10.92 27.63 -16.62
N PRO A 145 -10.24 28.79 -16.72
CA PRO A 145 -10.93 30.05 -16.74
C PRO A 145 -11.80 30.11 -17.99
N ALA A 146 -13.08 30.45 -17.81
CA ALA A 146 -14.06 30.65 -18.89
C ALA A 146 -13.59 31.68 -19.95
N SER A 147 -12.48 32.38 -19.73
CA SER A 147 -11.84 33.28 -20.68
C SER A 147 -11.31 32.60 -21.94
N LEU A 148 -11.07 31.29 -21.93
CA LEU A 148 -10.62 30.56 -23.14
C LEU A 148 -11.77 30.07 -24.03
N LEU A 149 -13.02 30.17 -23.58
CA LEU A 149 -14.21 29.83 -24.37
C LEU A 149 -14.84 31.06 -25.05
N ARG A 150 -14.18 32.23 -25.01
CA ARG A 150 -14.61 33.40 -25.79
C ARG A 150 -14.32 33.15 -27.26
N THR A 151 -15.34 32.62 -27.93
CA THR A 151 -15.45 32.42 -29.36
C THR A 151 -14.88 33.61 -30.13
N ARG A 152 -13.92 33.31 -31.00
CA ARG A 152 -13.35 34.26 -31.95
C ARG A 152 -14.41 34.58 -33.02
N GLY A 153 -15.01 35.77 -32.91
CA GLY A 153 -15.53 36.52 -34.06
C GLY A 153 -16.97 36.24 -34.49
N ASN A 154 -17.94 36.87 -33.82
CA ASN A 154 -19.14 37.35 -34.50
C ASN A 154 -18.87 38.81 -34.92
N THR A 155 -18.36 39.00 -36.13
CA THR A 155 -18.38 40.31 -36.80
C THR A 155 -19.78 40.53 -37.37
N PRO A 156 -20.53 41.56 -36.94
CA PRO A 156 -21.79 41.90 -37.59
C PRO A 156 -21.51 42.44 -39.00
N ALA A 157 -22.23 41.91 -39.98
CA ALA A 157 -22.25 42.45 -41.33
C ALA A 157 -22.80 43.89 -41.28
N MET A 158 -22.02 44.86 -41.75
CA MET A 158 -22.52 46.20 -42.03
C MET A 158 -23.14 46.17 -43.43
N SER A 159 -24.44 46.47 -43.49
CA SER A 159 -25.21 46.80 -44.70
C SER A 159 -24.99 48.25 -45.11
#